data_AF-A0A1C6S9I3-F1
#
_entry.id   AF-A0A1C6S9I3-F1
#
_cell.length_a   1.000
_cell.length_b   1.000
_cell.length_c   1.000
_cell.angle_alpha   90.00
_cell.angle_beta   90.00
_cell.angle_gamma   90.00
#
_symmetry.space_group_name_H-M   'P 1'
#
loop_
_entity.id
_entity.type
_entity.pdbx_description
1 polymer ?
#
loop_
_entity_poly.entity_id
_entity_poly.type
_entity_poly.pdbx_seq_one_letter_code
_entity_poly.pdbx_strand_id
1 'polypeptide(L)'
;MTRPESEPPTRARMPADVDAPDKVAYGLTFHQLAVVAAGALLFYTAWHALHDVVPTPLLVGAGVVLGGLVIGLALGRRDGLSLDVWLLHAIGHIRTPRSLSTSTTGGVSPDWIETPQAGRMPLPAPLRLPADAIDDDGQVSLGDARAAIVGTTTVNLALRTPAEQTALIDGWGRWLNSLSTPTQIVVSAQPVDLASHSRALAAAAHAQPHPRLRAACADHAEFLGDLAARRDPLRRQVLVVTRSAAGERGLHAARRRADDTVRALSGLGVTPRVLDGPAVTAALACAADPYRPPRPGGLAAPDAVITAATPSRTRTDRRRS
;
A
#
# COMPACT_ATOMS: atom_id res chain seq x y z
N MET A 1 -3.71 -1.63 54.84
CA MET A 1 -4.14 -2.08 53.51
C MET A 1 -3.88 -0.93 52.55
N THR A 2 -2.63 -0.79 52.13
CA THR A 2 -2.10 0.32 51.32
C THR A 2 -2.55 0.13 49.87
N ARG A 3 -3.19 1.16 49.30
CA ARG A 3 -3.50 1.23 47.86
C ARG A 3 -2.18 1.09 47.07
N PRO A 4 -2.08 0.22 46.05
CA PRO A 4 -0.95 0.26 45.15
C PRO A 4 -0.93 1.64 44.47
N GLU A 5 0.20 2.33 44.56
CA GLU A 5 0.43 3.59 43.86
C GLU A 5 0.22 3.37 42.36
N SER A 6 -0.60 4.21 41.75
CA SER A 6 -0.87 4.18 40.31
C SER A 6 0.44 4.53 39.59
N GLU A 7 1.14 3.52 39.08
CA GLU A 7 2.33 3.71 38.27
C GLU A 7 1.97 4.65 37.09
N PRO A 8 2.69 5.77 36.91
CA PRO A 8 2.35 6.73 35.87
C PRO A 8 2.42 6.05 34.50
N PRO A 9 1.50 6.38 33.57
CA PRO A 9 1.47 5.74 32.25
C PRO A 9 2.84 5.92 31.59
N THR A 10 3.46 4.80 31.18
CA THR A 10 4.77 4.76 30.54
C THR A 10 4.76 5.68 29.32
N ARG A 11 5.24 6.91 29.52
CA ARG A 11 5.27 7.94 28.49
C ARG A 11 6.61 7.84 27.78
N ALA A 12 6.67 6.99 26.75
CA ALA A 12 7.84 6.92 25.89
C ALA A 12 8.00 8.28 25.18
N ARG A 13 9.13 8.96 25.42
CA ARG A 13 9.46 10.21 24.73
C ARG A 13 9.90 9.87 23.32
N MET A 14 8.95 9.81 22.40
CA MET A 14 9.24 9.56 20.99
C MET A 14 9.87 10.83 20.39
N PRO A 15 11.09 10.76 19.82
CA PRO A 15 11.68 11.88 19.11
C PRO A 15 10.72 12.33 18.00
N ALA A 16 10.57 13.65 17.82
CA ALA A 16 9.64 14.20 16.83
C ALA A 16 10.06 13.88 15.37
N ASP A 17 11.32 13.51 15.15
CA ASP A 17 11.89 13.20 13.85
C ASP A 17 12.75 11.94 13.95
N VAL A 18 12.14 10.79 13.68
CA VAL A 18 12.81 9.46 13.75
C VAL A 18 13.72 9.24 12.54
N ASP A 19 13.48 9.98 11.44
CA ASP A 19 14.21 9.87 10.18
C ASP A 19 15.25 11.00 9.98
N ALA A 20 15.57 11.75 11.04
CA ALA A 20 16.57 12.82 10.97
C ALA A 20 17.93 12.25 10.52
N PRO A 21 18.48 12.70 9.37
CA PRO A 21 19.73 12.15 8.87
C PRO A 21 20.90 12.55 9.78
N ASP A 22 21.82 11.60 9.98
CA ASP A 22 22.96 11.79 10.88
C ASP A 22 23.92 12.88 10.33
N LYS A 23 24.30 13.81 11.21
CA LYS A 23 25.11 14.98 10.87
C LYS A 23 26.54 14.73 11.33
N VAL A 24 27.47 14.73 10.39
CA VAL A 24 28.85 14.27 10.63
C VAL A 24 29.79 15.45 10.89
N ALA A 25 29.78 16.46 10.01
CA ALA A 25 30.66 17.62 10.14
C ALA A 25 29.96 18.91 9.67
N TYR A 26 30.16 20.01 10.40
CA TYR A 26 29.59 21.32 10.10
C TYR A 26 28.06 21.35 9.91
N GLY A 27 27.36 20.39 10.52
CA GLY A 27 25.91 20.23 10.37
C GLY A 27 25.46 19.60 9.04
N LEU A 28 26.40 19.13 8.23
CA LEU A 28 26.16 18.42 6.97
C LEU A 28 26.17 16.90 7.18
N THR A 29 25.37 16.21 6.37
CA THR A 29 25.38 14.74 6.28
C THR A 29 26.60 14.27 5.49
N PHE A 30 26.99 13.00 5.65
CA PHE A 30 28.06 12.40 4.86
C PHE A 30 27.80 12.52 3.35
N HIS A 31 26.53 12.34 2.94
CA HIS A 31 26.10 12.45 1.55
C HIS A 31 26.29 13.87 1.00
N GLN A 32 25.92 14.89 1.77
CA GLN A 32 26.12 16.30 1.38
C GLN A 32 27.60 16.64 1.23
N LEU A 33 28.45 16.15 2.14
CA LEU A 33 29.90 16.33 2.03
C LEU A 33 30.47 15.64 0.79
N ALA A 34 29.99 14.43 0.47
CA ALA A 34 30.40 13.71 -0.73
C ALA A 34 30.04 14.47 -2.02
N VAL A 35 28.83 15.04 -2.10
CA VAL A 35 28.40 15.86 -3.25
C VAL A 35 29.28 17.10 -3.41
N VAL A 36 29.57 17.81 -2.31
CA VAL A 36 30.44 19.00 -2.33
C VAL A 36 31.88 18.63 -2.73
N ALA A 37 32.42 17.54 -2.17
CA ALA A 37 33.75 17.05 -2.49
C ALA A 37 33.89 16.65 -3.97
N ALA A 38 32.88 15.96 -4.53
CA ALA A 38 32.85 15.60 -5.94
C ALA A 38 32.81 16.84 -6.85
N GLY A 39 31.99 17.84 -6.51
CA GLY A 39 31.93 19.11 -7.23
C GLY A 39 33.26 19.87 -7.20
N ALA A 40 33.92 19.93 -6.04
CA ALA A 40 35.23 20.56 -5.88
C ALA A 40 36.31 19.84 -6.70
N LEU A 41 36.30 18.50 -6.72
CA LEU A 41 37.24 17.69 -7.50
C LEU A 41 37.03 17.89 -9.01
N LEU A 42 35.78 17.93 -9.49
CA LEU A 42 35.46 18.22 -10.88
C LEU A 42 35.94 19.61 -11.29
N PHE A 43 35.75 20.62 -10.46
CA PHE A 43 36.26 21.96 -10.73
C PHE A 43 37.79 22.00 -10.77
N TYR A 44 38.45 21.37 -9.80
CA TYR A 44 39.91 21.33 -9.71
C TYR A 44 40.55 20.66 -10.94
N THR A 45 40.00 19.52 -11.37
CA THR A 45 40.48 18.80 -12.56
C THR A 45 40.26 19.61 -13.83
N ALA A 46 39.10 20.25 -13.99
CA ALA A 46 38.81 21.13 -15.13
C ALA A 46 39.73 22.36 -15.15
N TRP A 47 40.00 22.98 -14.00
CA TRP A 47 40.92 24.10 -13.88
C TRP A 47 42.32 23.70 -14.35
N HIS A 48 42.86 22.59 -13.84
CA HIS A 48 44.21 22.15 -14.19
C HIS A 48 44.36 21.84 -15.68
N ALA A 49 43.34 21.24 -16.30
CA ALA A 49 43.37 20.91 -17.72
C ALA A 49 43.19 22.11 -18.66
N LEU A 50 42.46 23.15 -18.23
CA LEU A 50 41.94 24.18 -19.13
C LEU A 50 42.51 25.58 -18.89
N HIS A 51 43.21 25.82 -17.77
CA HIS A 51 43.75 27.14 -17.42
C HIS A 51 44.77 27.72 -18.42
N ASP A 52 45.49 26.86 -19.14
CA ASP A 52 46.48 27.30 -20.15
C ASP A 52 45.83 27.74 -21.47
N VAL A 53 44.59 27.31 -21.74
CA VAL A 53 43.90 27.50 -23.03
C VAL A 53 42.75 28.49 -22.91
N VAL A 54 42.10 28.56 -21.74
CA VAL A 54 40.92 29.39 -21.51
C VAL A 54 41.25 30.56 -20.58
N PRO A 55 40.80 31.79 -20.91
CA PRO A 55 40.97 32.95 -20.04
C PRO A 55 40.48 32.69 -18.62
N THR A 56 41.32 33.00 -17.65
CA THR A 56 41.03 32.89 -16.21
C THR A 56 39.68 33.45 -15.76
N PRO A 57 39.17 34.62 -16.22
CA PRO A 57 37.86 35.11 -15.80
C PRO A 57 36.70 34.18 -16.18
N LEU A 58 36.80 33.47 -17.31
CA LEU A 58 35.76 32.52 -17.73
C LEU A 58 35.74 31.29 -16.83
N LEU A 59 36.91 30.78 -16.45
CA LEU A 59 37.02 29.64 -15.54
C LEU A 59 36.51 29.97 -14.13
N VAL A 60 36.83 31.17 -13.63
CA VAL A 60 36.30 31.64 -12.34
C VAL A 60 34.78 31.78 -12.40
N GLY A 61 34.23 32.37 -13.47
CA GLY A 61 32.79 32.48 -13.68
C GLY A 61 32.09 31.12 -13.69
N ALA A 62 32.64 30.14 -14.42
CA ALA A 62 32.13 28.78 -14.44
C ALA A 62 32.20 28.11 -13.06
N GLY A 63 33.27 28.36 -12.29
CA GLY A 63 33.42 27.87 -10.92
C GLY A 63 32.36 28.41 -9.97
N VAL A 64 32.00 29.69 -10.07
CA VAL A 64 30.92 30.28 -9.26
C VAL A 64 29.57 29.63 -9.58
N VAL A 65 29.25 29.43 -10.87
CA VAL A 65 28.00 28.78 -11.29
C VAL A 65 27.96 27.33 -10.80
N LEU A 66 29.05 26.59 -10.99
CA LEU A 66 29.16 25.20 -10.53
C LEU A 66 29.05 25.10 -9.01
N GLY A 67 29.74 25.97 -8.27
CA GLY A 67 29.68 26.02 -6.82
C GLY A 67 28.26 26.30 -6.32
N GLY A 68 27.57 27.28 -6.92
CA GLY A 68 26.16 27.57 -6.63
C GLY A 68 25.25 26.36 -6.90
N LEU A 69 25.46 25.66 -8.01
CA LEU A 69 24.69 24.46 -8.35
C LEU A 69 24.94 23.32 -7.35
N VAL A 70 26.21 23.04 -7.00
CA VAL A 70 26.60 22.00 -6.05
C VAL A 70 26.06 22.27 -4.65
N ILE A 71 26.17 23.52 -4.18
CA ILE A 71 25.59 23.94 -2.89
C ILE A 71 24.07 23.83 -2.92
N GLY A 72 23.43 24.28 -4.00
CA GLY A 72 21.99 24.14 -4.20
C GLY A 72 21.54 22.67 -4.22
N LEU A 73 22.33 21.77 -4.80
CA LEU A 73 22.05 20.34 -4.83
C LEU A 73 22.21 19.69 -3.44
N ALA A 74 23.25 20.08 -2.70
CA ALA A 74 23.56 19.53 -1.38
C ALA A 74 22.61 20.04 -0.28
N LEU A 75 22.30 21.33 -0.26
CA LEU A 75 21.45 21.93 0.77
C LEU A 75 19.97 22.02 0.37
N GLY A 76 19.67 21.94 -0.93
CA GLY A 76 18.31 22.04 -1.44
C GLY A 76 17.45 20.87 -1.00
N ARG A 77 16.23 21.18 -0.58
CA ARG A 77 15.17 20.18 -0.35
C ARG A 77 13.91 20.59 -1.09
N ARG A 78 13.22 19.61 -1.63
CA ARG A 78 11.92 19.77 -2.28
C ARG A 78 11.03 18.61 -1.89
N ASP A 79 9.84 18.92 -1.40
CA ASP A 79 8.84 17.93 -0.99
C ASP A 79 9.38 16.89 0.02
N GLY A 80 10.30 17.33 0.89
CA GLY A 80 10.95 16.47 1.89
C GLY A 80 12.14 15.65 1.39
N LEU A 81 12.38 15.58 0.08
CA LEU A 81 13.56 14.92 -0.52
C LEU A 81 14.72 15.90 -0.69
N SER A 82 15.95 15.40 -0.69
CA SER A 82 17.11 16.17 -1.13
C SER A 82 17.08 16.40 -2.64
N LEU A 83 17.62 17.54 -3.10
CA LEU A 83 17.45 17.99 -4.47
C LEU A 83 18.12 17.07 -5.50
N ASP A 84 19.19 16.41 -5.11
CA ASP A 84 19.87 15.38 -5.90
C ASP A 84 18.99 14.13 -6.12
N VAL A 85 18.35 13.61 -5.08
CA VAL A 85 17.42 12.47 -5.14
C VAL A 85 16.19 12.86 -5.97
N TRP A 86 15.68 14.06 -5.76
CA TRP A 86 14.58 14.61 -6.56
C TRP A 86 14.95 14.69 -8.05
N LEU A 87 16.15 15.19 -8.38
CA LEU A 87 16.62 15.30 -9.75
C LEU A 87 16.85 13.91 -10.38
N LEU A 88 17.39 12.95 -9.63
CA LEU A 88 17.53 11.57 -10.08
C LEU A 88 16.18 10.95 -10.43
N HIS A 89 15.17 11.13 -9.57
CA HIS A 89 13.81 10.69 -9.87
C HIS A 89 13.21 11.42 -11.07
N ALA A 90 13.47 12.72 -11.22
CA ALA A 90 13.01 13.49 -12.38
C ALA A 90 13.65 12.99 -13.68
N ILE A 91 14.97 12.76 -13.70
CA ILE A 91 15.69 12.19 -14.87
C ILE A 91 15.17 10.79 -15.17
N GLY A 92 14.99 9.95 -14.14
CA GLY A 92 14.39 8.63 -14.27
C GLY A 92 13.01 8.70 -14.93
N HIS A 93 12.14 9.57 -14.41
CA HIS A 93 10.78 9.79 -14.93
C HIS A 93 10.76 10.32 -16.37
N ILE A 94 11.68 11.21 -16.74
CA ILE A 94 11.81 11.69 -18.13
C ILE A 94 12.21 10.54 -19.06
N ARG A 95 13.05 9.62 -18.58
CA ARG A 95 13.52 8.45 -19.35
C ARG A 95 12.56 7.27 -19.35
N THR A 96 11.59 7.21 -18.43
CA THR A 96 10.66 6.09 -18.37
C THR A 96 9.67 6.12 -19.54
N PRO A 97 9.44 4.98 -20.22
CA PRO A 97 8.47 4.90 -21.30
C PRO A 97 7.07 5.25 -20.78
N ARG A 98 6.39 6.17 -21.48
CA ARG A 98 5.05 6.67 -21.09
C ARG A 98 3.90 5.81 -21.62
N SER A 99 4.20 4.90 -22.55
CA SER A 99 3.23 3.96 -23.11
C SER A 99 3.68 2.56 -22.74
N LEU A 100 2.88 1.89 -21.91
CA LEU A 100 3.12 0.54 -21.43
C LEU A 100 1.97 -0.37 -21.84
N SER A 101 2.27 -1.60 -22.28
CA SER A 101 1.26 -2.59 -22.66
C SER A 101 1.48 -3.91 -21.93
N THR A 102 0.39 -4.54 -21.48
CA THR A 102 0.40 -5.91 -20.95
C THR A 102 0.57 -6.96 -22.06
N SER A 103 0.34 -6.60 -23.32
CA SER A 103 0.53 -7.53 -24.43
C SER A 103 2.02 -7.75 -24.67
N THR A 104 2.41 -9.02 -24.83
CA THR A 104 3.72 -9.35 -25.39
C THR A 104 3.66 -8.97 -26.87
N THR A 105 4.15 -7.79 -27.18
CA THR A 105 4.12 -7.18 -28.51
C THR A 105 4.81 -8.10 -29.52
N GLY A 106 4.01 -8.79 -30.33
CA GLY A 106 4.48 -9.68 -31.39
C GLY A 106 3.37 -10.32 -32.24
N GLY A 107 2.09 -10.10 -31.91
CA GLY A 107 0.98 -10.57 -32.72
C GLY A 107 0.85 -9.76 -34.02
N VAL A 108 0.58 -10.45 -35.13
CA VAL A 108 0.18 -9.83 -36.40
C VAL A 108 -1.10 -9.03 -36.14
N SER A 109 -1.10 -7.74 -36.48
CA SER A 109 -2.31 -6.93 -36.42
C SER A 109 -3.35 -7.53 -37.36
N PRO A 110 -4.61 -7.74 -36.93
CA PRO A 110 -5.68 -8.15 -37.82
C PRO A 110 -5.80 -7.22 -39.04
N ASP A 111 -6.18 -7.79 -40.17
CA ASP A 111 -6.28 -7.16 -41.49
C ASP A 111 -7.32 -6.02 -41.57
N TRP A 112 -8.31 -6.01 -40.67
CA TRP A 112 -9.31 -4.96 -40.55
C TRP A 112 -8.86 -3.74 -39.73
N ILE A 113 -7.62 -3.73 -39.20
CA ILE A 113 -7.06 -2.57 -38.49
C ILE A 113 -6.24 -1.72 -39.47
N GLU A 114 -6.69 -0.50 -39.72
CA GLU A 114 -5.92 0.49 -40.48
C GLU A 114 -4.69 0.95 -39.68
N THR A 115 -3.53 0.38 -39.99
CA THR A 115 -2.26 0.89 -39.47
C THR A 115 -1.78 2.08 -40.32
N PRO A 116 -1.40 3.22 -39.71
CA PRO A 116 -0.87 4.36 -40.47
C PRO A 116 0.31 3.95 -41.34
N GLN A 117 0.23 4.18 -42.66
CA GLN A 117 1.27 3.81 -43.63
C GLN A 117 2.57 4.63 -43.48
N ALA A 118 2.52 5.79 -42.82
CA ALA A 118 3.66 6.68 -42.62
C ALA A 118 3.67 7.22 -41.20
N GLY A 119 4.64 6.76 -40.41
CA GLY A 119 4.90 7.26 -39.06
C GLY A 119 5.53 6.19 -38.17
N ARG A 120 6.65 6.50 -37.53
CA ARG A 120 7.15 5.70 -36.40
C ARG A 120 6.18 5.89 -35.25
N MET A 121 5.23 4.96 -35.06
CA MET A 121 4.55 4.86 -33.78
C MET A 121 5.53 4.21 -32.78
N PRO A 122 5.92 4.90 -31.70
CA PRO A 122 6.71 4.27 -30.67
C PRO A 122 5.90 3.11 -30.10
N LEU A 123 6.40 1.88 -30.29
CA LEU A 123 5.77 0.70 -29.72
C LEU A 123 5.75 0.84 -28.20
N PRO A 124 4.62 0.54 -27.54
CA PRO A 124 4.55 0.57 -26.08
C PRO A 124 5.59 -0.41 -25.51
N ALA A 125 6.29 0.03 -24.47
CA ALA A 125 7.18 -0.85 -23.71
C ALA A 125 6.35 -1.87 -22.91
N PRO A 126 6.92 -3.03 -22.55
CA PRO A 126 6.18 -4.03 -21.77
C PRO A 126 5.83 -3.50 -20.38
N LEU A 127 4.55 -3.60 -20.00
CA LEU A 127 4.07 -3.32 -18.65
C LEU A 127 4.49 -4.47 -17.73
N ARG A 128 5.45 -4.22 -16.85
CA ARG A 128 5.82 -5.14 -15.77
C ARG A 128 5.04 -4.76 -14.53
N LEU A 129 4.09 -5.59 -14.14
CA LEU A 129 3.35 -5.38 -12.90
C LEU A 129 4.24 -5.75 -11.70
N PRO A 130 4.09 -5.07 -10.55
CA PRO A 130 4.84 -5.41 -9.34
C PRO A 130 4.51 -6.79 -8.76
N ALA A 131 3.36 -7.35 -9.14
CA ALA A 131 2.88 -8.66 -8.74
C ALA A 131 2.44 -9.46 -9.97
N ASP A 132 2.74 -10.76 -9.99
CA ASP A 132 2.48 -11.63 -11.13
C ASP A 132 1.18 -12.41 -11.00
N ALA A 133 0.90 -12.92 -9.80
CA ALA A 133 -0.21 -13.84 -9.53
C ALA A 133 -0.65 -13.78 -8.06
N ILE A 134 -1.87 -14.25 -7.80
CA ILE A 134 -2.42 -14.46 -6.46
C ILE A 134 -2.84 -15.93 -6.39
N ASP A 135 -2.18 -16.70 -5.54
CA ASP A 135 -2.49 -18.10 -5.30
C ASP A 135 -3.79 -18.23 -4.47
N ASP A 136 -4.45 -19.39 -4.53
CA ASP A 136 -5.70 -19.66 -3.78
C ASP A 136 -5.51 -19.49 -2.25
N ASP A 137 -4.32 -19.78 -1.74
CA ASP A 137 -3.94 -19.60 -0.33
C ASP A 137 -3.66 -18.13 0.06
N GLY A 138 -3.84 -17.20 -0.87
CA GLY A 138 -3.67 -15.75 -0.69
C GLY A 138 -2.23 -15.28 -0.82
N GLN A 139 -1.29 -16.11 -1.26
CA GLN A 139 0.07 -15.66 -1.52
C GLN A 139 0.15 -14.86 -2.82
N VAL A 140 0.79 -13.69 -2.77
CA VAL A 140 1.05 -12.83 -3.93
C VAL A 140 2.46 -13.09 -4.44
N SER A 141 2.59 -13.47 -5.71
CA SER A 141 3.88 -13.60 -6.39
C SER A 141 4.43 -12.23 -6.78
N LEU A 142 5.68 -11.94 -6.41
CA LEU A 142 6.38 -10.68 -6.67
C LEU A 142 7.71 -10.95 -7.41
N GLY A 143 7.68 -11.81 -8.44
CA GLY A 143 8.84 -12.31 -9.14
C GLY A 143 9.65 -13.31 -8.32
N ASP A 144 10.76 -12.85 -7.73
CA ASP A 144 11.69 -13.68 -6.93
C ASP A 144 11.32 -13.77 -5.45
N ALA A 145 10.22 -13.12 -5.05
CA ALA A 145 9.71 -13.10 -3.70
C ALA A 145 8.20 -13.37 -3.69
N ARG A 146 7.68 -13.70 -2.51
CA ARG A 146 6.26 -13.89 -2.24
C ARG A 146 5.83 -13.02 -1.08
N ALA A 147 4.57 -12.62 -1.08
CA ALA A 147 3.97 -11.88 0.03
C ALA A 147 2.68 -12.56 0.51
N ALA A 148 2.39 -12.44 1.79
CA ALA A 148 1.14 -12.87 2.39
C ALA A 148 0.59 -11.73 3.25
N ILE A 149 -0.74 -11.55 3.20
CA ILE A 149 -1.42 -10.41 3.83
C ILE A 149 -2.26 -10.91 5.01
N VAL A 150 -2.09 -10.29 6.17
CA VAL A 150 -2.91 -10.48 7.35
C VAL A 150 -3.85 -9.28 7.49
N GLY A 151 -5.16 -9.52 7.45
CA GLY A 151 -6.15 -8.52 7.83
C GLY A 151 -6.41 -8.57 9.33
N THR A 152 -6.45 -7.42 10.00
CA THR A 152 -6.72 -7.36 11.43
C THR A 152 -7.65 -6.20 11.80
N THR A 153 -8.30 -6.30 12.96
CA THR A 153 -9.10 -5.23 13.53
C THR A 153 -8.25 -4.32 14.41
N THR A 154 -8.81 -3.18 14.80
CA THR A 154 -8.20 -2.27 15.77
C THR A 154 -8.71 -2.54 17.19
N VAL A 155 -7.89 -2.27 18.19
CA VAL A 155 -8.29 -2.24 19.60
C VAL A 155 -8.25 -0.79 20.11
N ASN A 156 -9.23 -0.41 20.94
CA ASN A 156 -9.23 0.91 21.57
C ASN A 156 -8.43 0.85 22.88
N LEU A 157 -7.16 1.29 22.83
CA LEU A 157 -6.25 1.27 23.96
C LEU A 157 -6.71 2.20 25.10
N ALA A 158 -7.36 3.32 24.78
CA ALA A 158 -7.78 4.33 25.77
C ALA A 158 -8.88 3.83 26.72
N LEU A 159 -9.65 2.81 26.29
CA LEU A 159 -10.69 2.19 27.12
C LEU A 159 -10.16 1.05 28.00
N ARG A 160 -8.85 0.77 27.96
CA ARG A 160 -8.20 -0.29 28.75
C ARG A 160 -7.62 0.27 30.04
N THR A 161 -7.54 -0.58 31.06
CA THR A 161 -6.86 -0.24 32.31
C THR A 161 -5.35 -0.04 32.08
N PRO A 162 -4.63 0.73 32.90
CA PRO A 162 -3.19 0.94 32.71
C PRO A 162 -2.39 -0.36 32.61
N ALA A 163 -2.70 -1.36 33.44
CA ALA A 163 -2.06 -2.67 33.39
C ALA A 163 -2.31 -3.41 32.06
N GLU A 164 -3.54 -3.36 31.54
CA GLU A 164 -3.87 -3.91 30.22
C GLU A 164 -3.15 -3.15 29.10
N GLN A 165 -3.02 -1.82 29.21
CA GLN A 165 -2.31 -1.02 28.22
C GLN A 165 -0.84 -1.42 28.15
N THR A 166 -0.15 -1.54 29.30
CA THR A 166 1.23 -2.00 29.36
C THR A 166 1.39 -3.41 28.79
N ALA A 167 0.52 -4.35 29.18
CA ALA A 167 0.55 -5.71 28.66
C ALA A 167 0.35 -5.77 27.13
N LEU A 168 -0.54 -4.93 26.58
CA LEU A 168 -0.74 -4.82 25.14
C LEU A 168 0.50 -4.24 24.46
N ILE A 169 1.06 -3.14 24.97
CA ILE A 169 2.27 -2.50 24.43
C ILE A 169 3.44 -3.48 24.41
N ASP A 170 3.66 -4.24 25.48
CA ASP A 170 4.69 -5.27 25.56
C ASP A 170 4.43 -6.40 24.55
N GLY A 171 3.17 -6.79 24.37
CA GLY A 171 2.75 -7.73 23.33
C GLY A 171 3.10 -7.27 21.92
N TRP A 172 2.75 -6.03 21.58
CA TRP A 172 3.10 -5.42 20.29
C TRP A 172 4.62 -5.30 20.12
N GLY A 173 5.35 -4.90 21.16
CA GLY A 173 6.81 -4.82 21.16
C GLY A 173 7.47 -6.17 20.91
N ARG A 174 7.01 -7.25 21.56
CA ARG A 174 7.49 -8.63 21.30
C ARG A 174 7.24 -9.05 19.87
N TRP A 175 6.06 -8.75 19.32
CA TRP A 175 5.77 -9.05 17.91
C TRP A 175 6.72 -8.28 16.98
N LEU A 176 6.89 -6.98 17.16
CA LEU A 176 7.80 -6.16 16.36
C LEU A 176 9.24 -6.68 16.41
N ASN A 177 9.72 -7.05 17.59
CA ASN A 177 11.06 -7.63 17.78
C ASN A 177 11.23 -9.04 17.18
N SER A 178 10.13 -9.74 16.90
CA SER A 178 10.16 -11.07 16.26
C SER A 178 10.26 -11.01 14.73
N LEU A 179 10.03 -9.84 14.13
CA LEU A 179 10.04 -9.67 12.67
C LEU A 179 11.48 -9.82 12.14
N SER A 180 11.68 -10.79 11.26
CA SER A 180 12.99 -11.11 10.66
C SER A 180 13.13 -10.61 9.22
N THR A 181 12.06 -10.07 8.64
CA THR A 181 11.99 -9.59 7.27
C THR A 181 11.24 -8.26 7.23
N PRO A 182 11.49 -7.39 6.23
CA PRO A 182 10.69 -6.18 6.02
C PRO A 182 9.19 -6.52 6.01
N THR A 183 8.46 -5.96 6.96
CA THR A 183 7.03 -6.18 7.15
C THR A 183 6.34 -4.83 7.09
N GLN A 184 5.34 -4.71 6.22
CA GLN A 184 4.63 -3.46 6.02
C GLN A 184 3.31 -3.47 6.79
N ILE A 185 3.03 -2.41 7.54
CA ILE A 185 1.73 -2.20 8.19
C ILE A 185 1.02 -1.09 7.41
N VAL A 186 -0.06 -1.43 6.72
CA VAL A 186 -0.86 -0.50 5.95
C VAL A 186 -2.15 -0.23 6.72
N VAL A 187 -2.36 1.04 7.07
CA VAL A 187 -3.61 1.51 7.68
C VAL A 187 -4.27 2.45 6.69
N SER A 188 -5.45 2.09 6.21
CA SER A 188 -6.23 2.89 5.27
C SER A 188 -7.63 3.17 5.82
N ALA A 189 -8.15 4.35 5.54
CA ALA A 189 -9.56 4.66 5.74
C ALA A 189 -10.33 4.22 4.48
N GLN A 190 -11.39 3.45 4.65
CA GLN A 190 -12.24 2.97 3.57
C GLN A 190 -13.70 3.36 3.81
N PRO A 191 -14.42 3.78 2.77
CA PRO A 191 -15.87 3.92 2.84
C PRO A 191 -16.51 2.60 3.29
N VAL A 192 -17.46 2.69 4.20
CA VAL A 192 -18.31 1.57 4.59
C VAL A 192 -19.49 1.52 3.63
N ASP A 193 -19.64 0.40 2.94
CA ASP A 193 -20.82 0.18 2.09
C ASP A 193 -22.05 -0.17 2.91
N LEU A 194 -22.70 0.87 3.43
CA LEU A 194 -23.98 0.74 4.10
C LEU A 194 -25.14 0.55 3.12
N ALA A 195 -25.00 0.98 1.86
CA ALA A 195 -26.05 0.89 0.86
C ALA A 195 -26.37 -0.58 0.49
N SER A 196 -25.35 -1.42 0.32
CA SER A 196 -25.57 -2.85 0.09
C SER A 196 -26.09 -3.56 1.34
N HIS A 197 -25.64 -3.18 2.54
CA HIS A 197 -26.18 -3.73 3.79
C HIS A 197 -27.65 -3.36 3.98
N SER A 198 -28.02 -2.10 3.71
CA SER A 198 -29.42 -1.63 3.71
C SER A 198 -30.28 -2.46 2.75
N ARG A 199 -29.85 -2.65 1.49
CA ARG A 199 -30.57 -3.47 0.51
C ARG A 199 -30.70 -4.94 0.92
N ALA A 200 -29.63 -5.54 1.44
CA ALA A 200 -29.64 -6.92 1.89
C ALA A 200 -30.60 -7.11 3.07
N LEU A 201 -30.60 -6.16 4.01
CA LEU A 201 -31.50 -6.19 5.15
C LEU A 201 -32.96 -5.95 4.76
N ALA A 202 -33.22 -5.04 3.83
CA ALA A 202 -34.56 -4.81 3.27
C ALA A 202 -35.09 -6.09 2.58
N ALA A 203 -34.25 -6.77 1.80
CA ALA A 203 -34.62 -8.05 1.19
C ALA A 203 -34.89 -9.14 2.26
N ALA A 204 -34.05 -9.22 3.30
CA ALA A 204 -34.21 -10.17 4.40
C ALA A 204 -35.47 -9.88 5.26
N ALA A 205 -35.90 -8.62 5.35
CA ALA A 205 -37.09 -8.22 6.09
C ALA A 205 -38.35 -8.92 5.54
N HIS A 206 -38.48 -9.03 4.22
CA HIS A 206 -39.61 -9.72 3.58
C HIS A 206 -39.70 -11.21 3.94
N ALA A 207 -38.56 -11.85 4.21
CA ALA A 207 -38.50 -13.26 4.61
C ALA A 207 -38.76 -13.48 6.11
N GLN A 208 -38.86 -12.43 6.93
CA GLN A 208 -39.05 -12.60 8.38
C GLN A 208 -40.46 -13.09 8.70
N PRO A 209 -40.62 -14.18 9.49
CA PRO A 209 -41.95 -14.70 9.85
C PRO A 209 -42.73 -13.77 10.78
N HIS A 210 -42.05 -13.14 11.74
CA HIS A 210 -42.69 -12.34 12.79
C HIS A 210 -42.84 -10.86 12.36
N PRO A 211 -44.05 -10.27 12.45
CA PRO A 211 -44.32 -8.92 11.93
C PRO A 211 -43.49 -7.82 12.60
N ARG A 212 -43.23 -7.91 13.92
CA ARG A 212 -42.36 -6.93 14.61
C ARG A 212 -40.90 -7.01 14.17
N LEU A 213 -40.41 -8.21 13.84
CA LEU A 213 -39.03 -8.38 13.37
C LEU A 213 -38.90 -7.84 11.94
N ARG A 214 -39.91 -8.08 11.10
CA ARG A 214 -40.01 -7.46 9.77
C ARG A 214 -39.96 -5.94 9.84
N ALA A 215 -40.75 -5.33 10.72
CA ALA A 215 -40.75 -3.88 10.92
C ALA A 215 -39.37 -3.39 11.40
N ALA A 216 -38.79 -4.01 12.42
CA ALA A 216 -37.45 -3.63 12.91
C ALA A 216 -36.35 -3.76 11.85
N CYS A 217 -36.39 -4.79 11.00
CA CYS A 217 -35.44 -4.93 9.88
C CYS A 217 -35.63 -3.83 8.83
N ALA A 218 -36.88 -3.46 8.51
CA ALA A 218 -37.17 -2.38 7.57
C ALA A 218 -36.69 -1.02 8.12
N ASP A 219 -37.02 -0.70 9.38
CA ASP A 219 -36.58 0.51 10.05
C ASP A 219 -35.04 0.61 10.10
N HIS A 220 -34.36 -0.51 10.40
CA HIS A 220 -32.90 -0.53 10.40
C HIS A 220 -32.31 -0.36 8.98
N ALA A 221 -32.94 -0.94 7.96
CA ALA A 221 -32.51 -0.77 6.58
C ALA A 221 -32.63 0.69 6.12
N GLU A 222 -33.72 1.38 6.50
CA GLU A 222 -33.92 2.80 6.26
C GLU A 222 -32.84 3.63 6.98
N PHE A 223 -32.61 3.37 8.28
CA PHE A 223 -31.56 4.04 9.05
C PHE A 223 -30.16 3.90 8.40
N LEU A 224 -29.81 2.70 7.94
CA LEU A 224 -28.52 2.47 7.25
C LEU A 224 -28.43 3.21 5.93
N GLY A 225 -29.53 3.29 5.15
CA GLY A 225 -29.59 4.07 3.92
C GLY A 225 -29.41 5.56 4.17
N ASP A 226 -30.08 6.06 5.20
CA ASP A 226 -29.98 7.45 5.67
C ASP A 226 -28.57 7.81 6.17
N LEU A 227 -27.90 6.88 6.83
CA LEU A 227 -26.52 7.05 7.30
C LEU A 227 -25.53 7.06 6.13
N ALA A 228 -25.75 6.17 5.14
CA ALA A 228 -24.97 6.13 3.90
C ALA A 228 -25.04 7.46 3.14
N ALA A 229 -26.24 8.03 3.02
CA ALA A 229 -26.47 9.25 2.25
C ALA A 229 -25.90 10.52 2.90
N ARG A 230 -25.84 10.58 4.24
CA ARG A 230 -25.57 11.84 4.97
C ARG A 230 -24.22 11.93 5.66
N ARG A 231 -23.54 10.80 5.92
CA ARG A 231 -22.40 10.78 6.85
C ARG A 231 -21.12 10.15 6.33
N ASP A 232 -21.12 9.64 5.09
CA ASP A 232 -19.98 8.94 4.43
C ASP A 232 -19.10 8.18 5.45
N PRO A 233 -19.66 7.15 6.11
CA PRO A 233 -18.98 6.52 7.22
C PRO A 233 -17.73 5.78 6.75
N LEU A 234 -16.60 6.06 7.40
CA LEU A 234 -15.32 5.41 7.12
C LEU A 234 -15.01 4.34 8.16
N ARG A 235 -14.49 3.19 7.71
CA ARG A 235 -13.85 2.17 8.54
C ARG A 235 -12.34 2.21 8.35
N ARG A 236 -11.59 1.79 9.37
CA ARG A 236 -10.15 1.54 9.23
C ARG A 236 -9.94 0.11 8.76
N GLN A 237 -9.21 -0.06 7.67
CA GLN A 237 -8.63 -1.33 7.28
C GLN A 237 -7.17 -1.35 7.75
N VAL A 238 -6.79 -2.40 8.47
CA VAL A 238 -5.41 -2.63 8.89
C VAL A 238 -4.93 -3.92 8.23
N LEU A 239 -3.89 -3.80 7.42
CA LEU A 239 -3.24 -4.92 6.73
C LEU A 239 -1.80 -5.00 7.19
N VAL A 240 -1.33 -6.20 7.52
CA VAL A 240 0.07 -6.51 7.75
C VAL A 240 0.55 -7.37 6.59
N VAL A 241 1.50 -6.87 5.82
CA VAL A 241 2.07 -7.56 4.66
C VAL A 241 3.42 -8.13 5.07
N THR A 242 3.51 -9.44 5.05
CA THR A 242 4.75 -10.19 5.27
C THR A 242 5.33 -10.59 3.92
N ARG A 243 6.65 -10.47 3.74
CA ARG A 243 7.34 -10.80 2.49
C ARG A 243 8.43 -11.83 2.75
N SER A 244 8.62 -12.76 1.81
CA SER A 244 9.82 -13.60 1.78
C SER A 244 11.04 -12.78 1.34
N ALA A 245 12.23 -13.21 1.73
CA ALA A 245 13.44 -12.65 1.12
C ALA A 245 13.50 -13.00 -0.38
N ALA A 246 14.13 -12.14 -1.16
CA ALA A 246 14.39 -12.40 -2.58
C ALA A 246 15.22 -13.69 -2.73
N GLY A 247 14.74 -14.64 -3.53
CA GLY A 247 15.41 -15.92 -3.74
C GLY A 247 15.27 -16.94 -2.60
N GLU A 248 14.45 -16.66 -1.58
CA GLU A 248 14.12 -17.62 -0.54
C GLU A 248 13.32 -18.79 -1.16
N ARG A 249 13.89 -20.00 -1.14
CA ARG A 249 13.30 -21.19 -1.80
C ARG A 249 12.02 -21.73 -1.14
N GLY A 250 11.58 -21.13 -0.03
CA GLY A 250 10.39 -21.55 0.68
C GLY A 250 9.11 -21.02 0.04
N LEU A 251 8.41 -21.86 -0.73
CA LEU A 251 7.15 -21.52 -1.41
C LEU A 251 6.08 -20.93 -0.48
N HIS A 252 6.09 -21.34 0.80
CA HIS A 252 5.15 -20.90 1.84
C HIS A 252 5.81 -20.07 2.94
N ALA A 253 7.02 -19.52 2.70
CA ALA A 253 7.73 -18.78 3.74
C ALA A 253 6.99 -17.49 4.14
N ALA A 254 6.43 -16.77 3.16
CA ALA A 254 5.58 -15.61 3.43
C ALA A 254 4.32 -16.01 4.20
N ARG A 255 3.64 -17.09 3.78
CA ARG A 255 2.45 -17.60 4.46
C ARG A 255 2.73 -18.01 5.91
N ARG A 256 3.80 -18.75 6.19
CA ARG A 256 4.17 -19.14 7.56
C ARG A 256 4.38 -17.93 8.47
N ARG A 257 5.06 -16.89 7.97
CA ARG A 257 5.26 -15.64 8.72
C ARG A 257 3.96 -14.89 8.97
N ALA A 258 3.03 -14.93 8.02
CA ALA A 258 1.68 -14.40 8.22
C ALA A 258 0.93 -15.18 9.31
N ASP A 259 1.03 -16.51 9.33
CA ASP A 259 0.45 -17.35 10.39
C ASP A 259 1.10 -17.07 11.76
N ASP A 260 2.41 -16.86 11.81
CA ASP A 260 3.13 -16.47 13.03
C ASP A 260 2.68 -15.09 13.53
N THR A 261 2.47 -14.15 12.61
CA THR A 261 1.87 -12.82 12.91
C THR A 261 0.46 -12.98 13.47
N VAL A 262 -0.38 -13.85 12.88
CA VAL A 262 -1.72 -14.13 13.43
C VAL A 262 -1.61 -14.65 14.86
N ARG A 263 -0.76 -15.65 15.11
CA ARG A 263 -0.57 -16.23 16.46
C ARG A 263 -0.11 -15.18 17.48
N ALA A 264 0.85 -14.33 17.11
CA ALA A 264 1.36 -13.28 17.98
C ALA A 264 0.28 -12.23 18.31
N LEU A 265 -0.56 -11.88 17.34
CA LEU A 265 -1.55 -10.81 17.48
C LEU A 265 -2.89 -11.28 18.06
N SER A 266 -3.25 -12.56 17.95
CA SER A 266 -4.55 -13.07 18.45
C SER A 266 -4.78 -12.82 19.94
N GLY A 267 -3.72 -12.73 20.74
CA GLY A 267 -3.80 -12.42 22.18
C GLY A 267 -3.93 -10.93 22.52
N LEU A 268 -3.83 -10.03 21.53
CA LEU A 268 -3.71 -8.58 21.77
C LEU A 268 -5.04 -7.81 21.60
N GLY A 269 -6.17 -8.52 21.71
CA GLY A 269 -7.50 -7.90 21.58
C GLY A 269 -7.85 -7.45 20.15
N VAL A 270 -7.16 -7.99 19.15
CA VAL A 270 -7.46 -7.84 17.74
C VAL A 270 -7.86 -9.18 17.13
N THR A 271 -8.50 -9.16 15.96
CA THR A 271 -8.92 -10.37 15.24
C THR A 271 -8.11 -10.52 13.95
N PRO A 272 -6.85 -11.00 14.04
CA PRO A 272 -5.99 -11.16 12.89
C PRO A 272 -6.39 -12.44 12.13
N ARG A 273 -6.38 -12.37 10.80
CA ARG A 273 -6.54 -13.53 9.92
C ARG A 273 -5.69 -13.35 8.68
N VAL A 274 -5.03 -14.41 8.23
CA VAL A 274 -4.38 -14.38 6.93
C VAL A 274 -5.46 -14.42 5.85
N LEU A 275 -5.35 -13.53 4.87
CA LEU A 275 -6.30 -13.43 3.76
C LEU A 275 -6.07 -14.57 2.75
N ASP A 276 -7.16 -15.07 2.17
CA ASP A 276 -7.16 -16.01 1.05
C ASP A 276 -7.14 -15.28 -0.30
N GLY A 277 -7.03 -16.00 -1.42
CA GLY A 277 -6.97 -15.39 -2.75
C GLY A 277 -8.07 -14.34 -3.04
N PRO A 278 -9.36 -14.66 -2.82
CA PRO A 278 -10.47 -13.72 -2.97
C PRO A 278 -10.35 -12.49 -2.05
N ALA A 279 -10.00 -12.67 -0.77
CA ALA A 279 -9.87 -11.55 0.17
C ALA A 279 -8.65 -10.67 -0.14
N VAL A 280 -7.55 -11.25 -0.62
CA VAL A 280 -6.37 -10.50 -1.10
C VAL A 280 -6.74 -9.70 -2.34
N THR A 281 -7.47 -10.31 -3.28
CA THR A 281 -7.95 -9.61 -4.50
C THR A 281 -8.85 -8.44 -4.13
N ALA A 282 -9.76 -8.63 -3.17
CA ALA A 282 -10.59 -7.55 -2.63
C ALA A 282 -9.74 -6.46 -1.95
N ALA A 283 -8.75 -6.82 -1.14
CA ALA A 283 -7.88 -5.85 -0.47
C ALA A 283 -7.07 -5.02 -1.47
N LEU A 284 -6.49 -5.65 -2.49
CA LEU A 284 -5.74 -4.95 -3.55
C LEU A 284 -6.64 -4.08 -4.42
N ALA A 285 -7.84 -4.57 -4.78
CA ALA A 285 -8.81 -3.79 -5.52
C ALA A 285 -9.27 -2.54 -4.74
N CYS A 286 -9.53 -2.68 -3.44
CA CYS A 286 -9.88 -1.55 -2.58
C CYS A 286 -8.69 -0.60 -2.34
N ALA A 287 -7.45 -1.09 -2.39
CA ALA A 287 -6.27 -0.23 -2.31
C ALA A 287 -6.07 0.60 -3.59
N ALA A 288 -6.41 0.03 -4.76
CA ALA A 288 -6.33 0.71 -6.05
C ALA A 288 -7.50 1.69 -6.29
N ASP A 289 -8.71 1.31 -5.89
CA ASP A 289 -9.92 2.13 -5.97
C ASP A 289 -10.73 2.02 -4.67
N PRO A 290 -10.46 2.90 -3.68
CA PRO A 290 -11.15 2.91 -2.40
C PRO A 290 -12.65 3.20 -2.48
N TYR A 291 -13.10 3.88 -3.54
CA TYR A 291 -14.50 4.29 -3.72
C TYR A 291 -15.29 3.28 -4.57
N ARG A 292 -14.66 2.17 -4.96
CA ARG A 292 -15.33 1.11 -5.69
C ARG A 292 -16.51 0.57 -4.87
N PRO A 293 -17.75 0.59 -5.39
CA PRO A 293 -18.88 0.03 -4.67
C PRO A 293 -18.65 -1.48 -4.48
N PRO A 294 -18.83 -2.01 -3.25
CA PRO A 294 -18.64 -3.43 -3.01
C PRO A 294 -19.59 -4.28 -3.84
N ARG A 295 -19.07 -5.42 -4.29
CA ARG A 295 -19.83 -6.38 -5.07
C ARG A 295 -20.38 -7.47 -4.15
N PRO A 296 -21.70 -7.74 -4.19
CA PRO A 296 -22.27 -8.91 -3.54
C PRO A 296 -21.56 -10.18 -4.05
N GLY A 297 -21.14 -11.06 -3.14
CA GLY A 297 -20.45 -12.31 -3.50
C GLY A 297 -18.91 -12.25 -3.53
N GLY A 298 -18.30 -11.11 -3.16
CA GLY A 298 -16.84 -10.96 -3.13
C GLY A 298 -16.22 -10.74 -4.52
N LEU A 299 -14.89 -10.74 -4.58
CA LEU A 299 -14.16 -10.73 -5.85
C LEU A 299 -13.51 -12.09 -6.06
N ALA A 300 -13.70 -12.65 -7.24
CA ALA A 300 -12.96 -13.81 -7.71
C ALA A 300 -11.46 -13.48 -7.80
N ALA A 301 -10.60 -14.44 -7.47
CA ALA A 301 -9.18 -14.34 -7.77
C ALA A 301 -8.95 -14.24 -9.30
N PRO A 302 -7.84 -13.65 -9.78
CA PRO A 302 -7.62 -13.39 -11.20
C PRO A 302 -7.84 -14.59 -12.14
N ASP A 303 -7.48 -15.79 -11.68
CA ASP A 303 -7.58 -17.05 -12.46
C ASP A 303 -8.78 -17.93 -12.05
N ALA A 304 -9.64 -17.44 -11.15
CA ALA A 304 -10.78 -18.23 -10.69
C ALA A 304 -11.86 -18.27 -11.77
N VAL A 305 -12.30 -19.48 -12.13
CA VAL A 305 -13.38 -19.68 -13.11
C VAL A 305 -14.69 -19.16 -12.54
N ILE A 306 -15.23 -18.09 -13.14
CA ILE A 306 -16.52 -17.52 -12.77
C ILE A 306 -17.63 -18.29 -13.48
N THR A 307 -18.34 -19.15 -12.76
CA THR A 307 -19.54 -19.81 -13.27
C THR A 307 -20.79 -19.01 -12.89
N ALA A 308 -21.61 -18.65 -13.89
CA ALA A 308 -22.95 -18.15 -13.61
C ALA A 308 -23.85 -19.31 -13.17
N ALA A 309 -24.43 -19.24 -11.97
CA ALA A 309 -25.50 -20.17 -11.60
C ALA A 309 -26.69 -19.94 -12.54
N THR A 310 -27.08 -20.96 -13.31
CA THR A 310 -28.29 -20.89 -14.14
C THR A 310 -29.48 -20.62 -13.23
N PRO A 311 -30.25 -19.53 -13.43
CA PRO A 311 -31.40 -19.26 -12.59
C PRO A 311 -32.37 -20.43 -12.67
N SER A 312 -32.68 -21.02 -11.51
CA SER A 312 -33.65 -22.09 -11.42
C SER A 312 -34.98 -21.58 -11.96
N ARG A 313 -35.41 -22.07 -13.14
CA ARG A 313 -36.76 -21.82 -13.67
C ARG A 313 -37.75 -22.37 -12.64
N THR A 314 -38.33 -21.48 -11.85
CA THR A 314 -39.49 -21.79 -11.01
C THR A 314 -40.59 -22.26 -11.95
N ARG A 315 -40.86 -23.56 -11.94
CA ARG A 315 -41.94 -24.17 -12.70
C ARG A 315 -43.24 -23.69 -12.08
N THR A 316 -43.84 -22.66 -12.66
CA THR A 316 -45.20 -22.21 -12.33
C THR A 316 -46.14 -23.37 -12.64
N ASP A 317 -46.59 -24.06 -11.60
CA ASP A 317 -47.59 -25.11 -11.72
C ASP A 317 -48.92 -24.44 -12.04
N ARG A 318 -49.28 -24.44 -13.33
CA ARG A 318 -50.61 -24.06 -13.79
C ARG A 318 -51.59 -25.11 -13.23
N ARG A 319 -52.21 -24.78 -12.09
CA ARG A 319 -53.45 -25.44 -11.65
C ARG A 319 -54.44 -25.41 -12.81
N ARG A 320 -54.76 -26.59 -13.34
CA ARG A 320 -55.89 -26.80 -14.24
C ARG A 320 -57.19 -26.65 -13.44
N SER A 321 -58.16 -26.05 -14.12
CA SER A 321 -59.58 -25.87 -13.80
C SER A 321 -60.23 -27.08 -13.16
#